data_AF-A0A6C1NM42-F1
#
_entry.id   AF-A0A6C1NM42-F1
#
_cell.length_a   1.000
_cell.length_b   1.000
_cell.length_c   1.000
_cell.angle_alpha   90.00
_cell.angle_beta   90.00
_cell.angle_gamma   90.00
#
_symmetry.space_group_name_H-M   'P 1'
#
loop_
_entity.id
_entity.type
_entity.pdbx_description
1 polymer ?
#
loop_
_entity_poly.entity_id
_entity_poly.type
_entity_poly.pdbx_seq_one_letter_code
_entity_poly.pdbx_strand_id
1 'polypeptide(L)'
;MIRRCGTPPGRPAFRWQCVWSLARPARRLGTLWAPHEFERSRCKGRKNPETARRLARMSGLWRPRILLALDDALDLELRLLDAVDDELWSTSVDIAMDATLGQHFRHCLEHFQPPVHSSDGWVDYDARPRDRRVEKDRAHARRHLRSLMESASEIPARDLSRGVRVRCRVSNHPGPSGEVESTLGRELMYAMAHAIHHHALMAVMCRSLGVDLPEGLGMAPSTVAHRGG
;
A
#
# COMPACT_ATOMS: atom_id res chain seq x y z
N MET A 1 51.21 -27.40 -31.61
CA MET A 1 50.52 -26.83 -32.79
C MET A 1 49.32 -26.02 -32.29
N ILE A 2 49.20 -24.73 -32.64
CA ILE A 2 48.14 -23.85 -32.12
C ILE A 2 47.08 -23.64 -33.20
N ARG A 3 45.79 -23.68 -32.83
CA ARG A 3 44.70 -23.00 -33.55
C ARG A 3 43.85 -22.20 -32.56
N ARG A 4 43.27 -21.09 -33.02
CA ARG A 4 42.64 -20.06 -32.18
C ARG A 4 41.10 -20.13 -32.20
N CYS A 5 40.54 -19.66 -31.08
CA CYS A 5 39.30 -18.91 -30.88
C CYS A 5 38.26 -18.81 -32.02
N GLY A 6 36.99 -19.00 -31.64
CA GLY A 6 35.86 -18.22 -32.16
C GLY A 6 35.03 -17.68 -31.00
N THR A 7 34.82 -16.36 -30.94
CA THR A 7 34.04 -15.68 -29.87
C THR A 7 32.88 -14.89 -30.48
N PRO A 8 31.63 -15.07 -30.02
CA PRO A 8 30.51 -14.20 -30.36
C PRO A 8 30.61 -12.82 -29.67
N PRO A 9 29.86 -11.80 -30.14
CA PRO A 9 30.16 -10.40 -29.86
C PRO A 9 29.59 -9.85 -28.52
N GLY A 10 30.13 -8.69 -28.12
CA GLY A 10 29.92 -8.10 -26.80
C GLY A 10 28.58 -7.39 -26.58
N ARG A 11 28.27 -7.17 -25.29
CA ARG A 11 27.19 -6.29 -24.82
C ARG A 11 27.76 -4.90 -24.50
N PRO A 12 27.10 -3.79 -24.86
CA PRO A 12 27.57 -2.45 -24.48
C PRO A 12 27.37 -2.21 -22.97
N ALA A 13 28.44 -1.87 -22.27
CA ALA A 13 28.37 -1.50 -20.85
C ALA A 13 27.92 -0.03 -20.71
N PHE A 14 26.66 0.19 -20.35
CA PHE A 14 26.14 1.53 -20.07
C PHE A 14 26.74 2.09 -18.77
N ARG A 15 27.68 3.03 -18.92
CA ARG A 15 28.21 3.84 -17.82
C ARG A 15 27.17 4.86 -17.37
N TRP A 16 26.75 4.78 -16.11
CA TRP A 16 26.08 5.90 -15.45
C TRP A 16 27.09 7.02 -15.18
N GLN A 17 26.99 8.12 -15.92
CA GLN A 17 27.70 9.37 -15.61
C GLN A 17 26.71 10.39 -15.05
N CYS A 18 26.75 10.62 -13.73
CA CYS A 18 26.01 11.69 -13.09
C CYS A 18 26.63 13.05 -13.46
N VAL A 19 25.99 13.81 -14.34
CA VAL A 19 26.34 15.21 -14.60
C VAL A 19 25.43 16.11 -13.78
N TRP A 20 25.98 16.70 -12.71
CA TRP A 20 25.30 17.72 -11.92
C TRP A 20 25.42 19.09 -12.62
N SER A 21 24.29 19.77 -12.81
CA SER A 21 24.25 21.17 -13.24
C SER A 21 23.41 22.00 -12.28
N LEU A 22 23.96 23.13 -11.83
CA LEU A 22 23.37 23.99 -10.79
C LEU A 22 22.44 25.04 -11.39
N ALA A 23 21.23 25.17 -10.84
CA ALA A 23 20.34 26.32 -11.07
C ALA A 23 20.02 27.00 -9.72
N ARG A 24 19.89 28.34 -9.73
CA ARG A 24 19.70 29.17 -8.52
C ARG A 24 18.23 29.57 -8.29
N PRO A 25 17.80 29.81 -7.04
CA PRO A 25 16.40 30.12 -6.70
C PRO A 25 16.01 31.59 -6.89
N ALA A 26 14.71 31.85 -7.14
CA ALA A 26 14.12 33.18 -7.27
C ALA A 26 13.37 33.66 -5.99
N ARG A 27 13.06 34.96 -5.91
CA ARG A 27 12.43 35.72 -4.80
C ARG A 27 11.52 36.81 -5.42
N ARG A 28 10.48 37.38 -4.81
CA ARG A 28 9.75 37.31 -3.50
C ARG A 28 8.28 37.78 -3.82
N LEU A 29 7.28 38.07 -2.97
CA LEU A 29 7.03 38.22 -1.51
C LEU A 29 5.51 37.91 -1.29
N GLY A 30 4.84 38.38 -0.22
CA GLY A 30 3.35 38.35 -0.16
C GLY A 30 2.63 38.41 1.20
N THR A 31 2.94 39.39 2.06
CA THR A 31 2.08 39.83 3.20
C THR A 31 0.80 40.57 2.70
N LEU A 32 -0.29 40.85 3.43
CA LEU A 32 -0.72 40.73 4.84
C LEU A 32 -2.25 41.01 4.91
N TRP A 33 -3.06 40.29 5.71
CA TRP A 33 -4.26 40.86 6.39
C TRP A 33 -4.84 39.92 7.47
N ALA A 34 -5.47 40.51 8.50
CA ALA A 34 -6.30 39.88 9.54
C ALA A 34 -7.06 40.98 10.31
N PRO A 35 -7.95 40.64 11.27
CA PRO A 35 -9.13 39.78 11.18
C PRO A 35 -10.43 40.62 11.40
N HIS A 36 -11.62 40.00 11.33
CA HIS A 36 -12.80 40.57 12.01
C HIS A 36 -13.74 39.49 12.57
N GLU A 37 -13.90 39.55 13.89
CA GLU A 37 -15.09 39.21 14.69
C GLU A 37 -15.76 37.82 14.58
N PHE A 38 -16.75 37.65 15.44
CA PHE A 38 -17.08 36.38 16.09
C PHE A 38 -18.55 36.39 16.51
N GLU A 39 -19.40 35.64 15.81
CA GLU A 39 -20.81 35.50 16.20
C GLU A 39 -21.27 34.04 16.15
N ARG A 40 -21.81 33.55 17.28
CA ARG A 40 -22.14 32.14 17.49
C ARG A 40 -23.62 31.86 17.19
N SER A 41 -23.97 31.52 15.96
CA SER A 41 -25.32 31.03 15.65
C SER A 41 -25.37 29.50 15.50
N ARG A 42 -26.19 28.83 16.33
CA ARG A 42 -26.33 27.35 16.38
C ARG A 42 -27.37 26.82 15.37
N CYS A 43 -27.13 26.95 14.07
CA CYS A 43 -27.98 26.30 13.06
C CYS A 43 -27.68 24.80 12.94
N LYS A 44 -28.67 23.93 13.24
CA LYS A 44 -28.65 22.49 12.90
C LYS A 44 -28.88 22.28 11.38
N GLY A 45 -28.00 22.80 10.54
CA GLY A 45 -28.05 22.57 9.10
C GLY A 45 -27.56 21.17 8.72
N ARG A 46 -28.25 20.50 7.78
CA ARG A 46 -27.65 19.40 7.03
C ARG A 46 -26.48 19.99 6.25
N LYS A 47 -25.25 19.54 6.51
CA LYS A 47 -24.05 20.10 5.87
C LYS A 47 -24.16 19.90 4.36
N ASN A 48 -24.03 20.98 3.58
CA ASN A 48 -23.88 20.92 2.12
C ASN A 48 -22.78 19.88 1.79
N PRO A 49 -22.99 18.95 0.83
CA PRO A 49 -22.01 17.92 0.48
C PRO A 49 -20.63 18.50 0.11
N GLU A 50 -20.56 19.71 -0.42
CA GLU A 50 -19.31 20.43 -0.69
C GLU A 50 -18.63 20.90 0.62
N THR A 51 -19.39 21.39 1.60
CA THR A 51 -18.90 21.67 2.95
C THR A 51 -18.47 20.40 3.67
N ALA A 52 -19.16 19.27 3.45
CA ALA A 52 -18.75 17.96 3.97
C ALA A 52 -17.42 17.50 3.35
N ARG A 53 -17.25 17.61 2.03
CA ARG A 53 -15.96 17.36 1.34
C ARG A 53 -14.84 18.30 1.80
N ARG A 54 -15.15 19.59 2.02
CA ARG A 54 -14.19 20.57 2.56
C ARG A 54 -13.77 20.24 3.98
N LEU A 55 -14.72 19.85 4.85
CA LEU A 55 -14.41 19.39 6.21
C LEU A 55 -13.64 18.07 6.22
N ALA A 56 -13.96 17.11 5.34
CA ALA A 56 -13.19 15.87 5.18
C ALA A 56 -11.74 16.15 4.75
N ARG A 57 -11.52 17.09 3.83
CA ARG A 57 -10.19 17.58 3.45
C ARG A 57 -9.49 18.35 4.58
N MET A 58 -10.23 19.05 5.44
CA MET A 58 -9.67 19.71 6.64
C MET A 58 -9.34 18.73 7.78
N SER A 59 -10.04 17.60 7.93
CA SER A 59 -9.55 16.47 8.75
C SER A 59 -8.36 15.77 8.10
N GLY A 60 -8.29 15.73 6.76
CA GLY A 60 -7.10 15.31 6.01
C GLY A 60 -5.86 16.19 6.28
N LEU A 61 -6.03 17.44 6.71
CA LEU A 61 -4.94 18.31 7.18
C LEU A 61 -4.37 17.87 8.55
N TRP A 62 -5.02 16.94 9.26
CA TRP A 62 -4.61 16.41 10.57
C TRP A 62 -4.46 14.88 10.61
N ARG A 63 -4.86 14.13 9.56
CA ARG A 63 -4.59 12.69 9.44
C ARG A 63 -3.11 12.51 9.05
N PRO A 64 -2.26 11.86 9.87
CA PRO A 64 -0.83 11.71 9.58
C PRO A 64 -0.58 11.01 8.25
N ARG A 65 0.54 11.33 7.58
CA ARG A 65 0.88 10.79 6.25
C ARG A 65 0.91 9.25 6.18
N ILE A 66 1.18 8.56 7.30
CA ILE A 66 1.14 7.10 7.40
C ILE A 66 -0.29 6.57 7.25
N LEU A 67 -1.29 7.24 7.85
CA LEU A 67 -2.70 6.84 7.72
C LEU A 67 -3.28 7.22 6.36
N LEU A 68 -2.87 8.35 5.77
CA LEU A 68 -3.25 8.68 4.38
C LEU A 68 -2.69 7.64 3.40
N ALA A 69 -1.43 7.22 3.56
CA ALA A 69 -0.84 6.16 2.75
C ALA A 69 -1.51 4.78 2.96
N LEU A 70 -2.07 4.52 4.15
CA LEU A 70 -2.83 3.31 4.44
C LEU A 70 -4.18 3.33 3.69
N ASP A 71 -4.86 4.48 3.69
CA ASP A 71 -6.08 4.69 2.91
C ASP A 71 -5.80 4.50 1.40
N ASP A 72 -4.72 5.09 0.88
CA ASP A 72 -4.26 4.94 -0.51
C ASP A 72 -3.91 3.48 -0.87
N ALA A 73 -3.28 2.73 0.05
CA ALA A 73 -2.87 1.35 -0.18
C ALA A 73 -4.05 0.37 -0.24
N LEU A 74 -5.08 0.59 0.58
CA LEU A 74 -6.30 -0.23 0.57
C LEU A 74 -7.23 0.13 -0.61
N ASP A 75 -7.25 1.39 -1.06
CA ASP A 75 -7.90 1.76 -2.34
C ASP A 75 -7.23 1.06 -3.54
N LEU A 76 -5.90 0.93 -3.52
CA LEU A 76 -5.16 0.21 -4.55
C LEU A 76 -5.49 -1.30 -4.58
N GLU A 77 -5.67 -1.96 -3.42
CA GLU A 77 -6.19 -3.33 -3.36
C GLU A 77 -7.62 -3.43 -3.95
N LEU A 78 -8.50 -2.48 -3.62
CA LEU A 78 -9.88 -2.46 -4.14
C LEU A 78 -9.89 -2.29 -5.67
N ARG A 79 -9.03 -1.41 -6.20
CA ARG A 79 -8.89 -1.17 -7.63
C ARG A 79 -8.26 -2.34 -8.39
N LEU A 80 -7.34 -3.08 -7.77
CA LEU A 80 -6.84 -4.35 -8.31
C LEU A 80 -7.96 -5.39 -8.41
N LEU A 81 -8.76 -5.52 -7.35
CA LEU A 81 -9.88 -6.45 -7.28
C LEU A 81 -11.01 -6.10 -8.28
N ASP A 82 -11.27 -4.80 -8.49
CA ASP A 82 -12.28 -4.31 -9.44
C ASP A 82 -11.80 -4.33 -10.91
N ALA A 83 -10.48 -4.43 -11.18
CA ALA A 83 -9.90 -4.44 -12.53
C ALA A 83 -9.78 -5.82 -13.21
N VAL A 84 -10.19 -6.90 -12.53
CA VAL A 84 -10.22 -8.27 -13.06
C VAL A 84 -11.63 -8.88 -12.95
N ASP A 85 -11.86 -10.06 -13.51
CA ASP A 85 -13.09 -10.83 -13.34
C ASP A 85 -12.93 -11.99 -12.34
N ASP A 86 -13.96 -12.83 -12.21
CA ASP A 86 -14.01 -13.94 -11.25
C ASP A 86 -13.22 -15.18 -11.73
N GLU A 87 -12.96 -15.30 -13.04
CA GLU A 87 -12.15 -16.37 -13.64
C GLU A 87 -10.66 -16.06 -13.42
N LEU A 88 -10.21 -14.87 -13.84
CA LEU A 88 -8.86 -14.35 -13.61
C LEU A 88 -8.48 -14.34 -12.12
N TRP A 89 -9.43 -14.07 -11.22
CA TRP A 89 -9.23 -14.13 -9.76
C TRP A 89 -8.69 -15.48 -9.27
N SER A 90 -9.17 -16.56 -9.88
CA SER A 90 -8.96 -17.95 -9.46
C SER A 90 -8.01 -18.73 -10.37
N THR A 91 -7.61 -18.17 -11.51
CA THR A 91 -6.65 -18.75 -12.45
C THR A 91 -5.25 -18.88 -11.83
N SER A 92 -4.64 -20.06 -12.00
CA SER A 92 -3.24 -20.32 -11.64
C SER A 92 -2.29 -19.66 -12.62
N VAL A 93 -1.19 -19.09 -12.14
CA VAL A 93 -0.15 -18.49 -12.99
C VAL A 93 1.20 -19.16 -12.72
N ASP A 94 1.67 -19.94 -13.69
CA ASP A 94 2.97 -20.66 -13.68
C ASP A 94 4.15 -19.78 -13.22
N ILE A 95 4.32 -18.61 -13.86
CA ILE A 95 5.40 -17.65 -13.51
C ILE A 95 5.30 -17.07 -12.09
N ALA A 96 4.20 -17.32 -11.37
CA ALA A 96 3.98 -16.95 -9.98
C ALA A 96 4.00 -18.17 -9.02
N MET A 97 4.59 -19.30 -9.44
CA MET A 97 4.65 -20.57 -8.69
C MET A 97 3.26 -21.19 -8.45
N ASP A 98 2.44 -21.23 -9.50
CA ASP A 98 1.04 -21.69 -9.47
C ASP A 98 0.14 -20.95 -8.46
N ALA A 99 0.47 -19.70 -8.16
CA ALA A 99 -0.36 -18.82 -7.35
C ALA A 99 -1.49 -18.17 -8.16
N THR A 100 -2.62 -17.87 -7.50
CA THR A 100 -3.72 -17.08 -8.06
C THR A 100 -3.69 -15.62 -7.59
N LEU A 101 -4.37 -14.72 -8.30
CA LEU A 101 -4.55 -13.33 -7.85
C LEU A 101 -5.24 -13.28 -6.48
N GLY A 102 -6.30 -14.07 -6.27
CA GLY A 102 -7.00 -14.16 -4.99
C GLY A 102 -6.12 -14.64 -3.83
N GLN A 103 -5.11 -15.48 -4.09
CA GLN A 103 -4.15 -15.93 -3.07
C GLN A 103 -3.18 -14.83 -2.64
N HIS A 104 -2.66 -14.05 -3.59
CA HIS A 104 -1.84 -12.87 -3.28
C HIS A 104 -2.66 -11.77 -2.59
N PHE A 105 -3.88 -11.51 -3.04
CA PHE A 105 -4.79 -10.56 -2.40
C PHE A 105 -5.10 -10.96 -0.95
N ARG A 106 -5.53 -12.21 -0.69
CA ARG A 106 -5.74 -12.71 0.68
C ARG A 106 -4.49 -12.52 1.53
N HIS A 107 -3.30 -12.81 0.97
CA HIS A 107 -2.04 -12.68 1.68
C HIS A 107 -1.75 -11.22 2.10
N CYS A 108 -2.12 -10.22 1.29
CA CYS A 108 -1.99 -8.79 1.63
C CYS A 108 -3.04 -8.36 2.66
N LEU A 109 -4.31 -8.65 2.40
CA LEU A 109 -5.45 -8.39 3.27
C LEU A 109 -5.22 -8.92 4.70
N GLU A 110 -4.79 -10.17 4.83
CA GLU A 110 -4.49 -10.80 6.13
C GLU A 110 -3.17 -10.30 6.74
N HIS A 111 -2.29 -9.63 6.00
CA HIS A 111 -1.13 -8.90 6.57
C HIS A 111 -1.49 -7.48 7.04
N PHE A 112 -2.54 -6.85 6.51
CA PHE A 112 -3.07 -5.61 7.07
C PHE A 112 -3.88 -5.82 8.35
N GLN A 113 -4.58 -6.96 8.50
CA GLN A 113 -5.44 -7.25 9.65
C GLN A 113 -4.73 -7.11 11.02
N PRO A 114 -3.58 -7.77 11.32
CA PRO A 114 -2.96 -7.70 12.64
C PRO A 114 -2.62 -6.29 13.15
N PRO A 115 -1.98 -5.38 12.37
CA PRO A 115 -1.78 -4.00 12.84
C PRO A 115 -3.07 -3.18 12.86
N VAL A 116 -4.00 -3.33 11.89
CA VAL A 116 -5.25 -2.55 11.86
C VAL A 116 -6.18 -2.90 13.03
N HIS A 117 -6.18 -4.15 13.50
CA HIS A 117 -7.01 -4.62 14.61
C HIS A 117 -6.25 -4.71 15.97
N SER A 118 -4.97 -4.30 16.01
CA SER A 118 -4.15 -4.29 17.23
C SER A 118 -4.72 -3.36 18.30
N SER A 119 -5.26 -3.94 19.38
CA SER A 119 -5.87 -3.22 20.51
C SER A 119 -5.33 -3.65 21.88
N ASP A 120 -4.76 -4.85 21.96
CA ASP A 120 -4.13 -5.45 23.14
C ASP A 120 -2.62 -5.16 23.26
N GLY A 121 -2.03 -4.52 22.25
CA GLY A 121 -0.59 -4.26 22.15
C GLY A 121 0.20 -5.30 21.36
N TRP A 122 -0.45 -6.28 20.73
CA TRP A 122 0.20 -7.27 19.86
C TRP A 122 -0.05 -7.01 18.37
N VAL A 123 0.86 -7.50 17.54
CA VAL A 123 0.74 -7.63 16.08
C VAL A 123 1.24 -9.03 15.72
N ASP A 124 0.33 -10.01 15.65
CA ASP A 124 0.68 -11.41 15.33
C ASP A 124 0.41 -11.72 13.85
N TYR A 125 1.49 -11.86 13.07
CA TYR A 125 1.42 -12.17 11.63
C TYR A 125 1.29 -13.67 11.33
N ASP A 126 1.37 -14.54 12.34
CA ASP A 126 1.19 -15.98 12.19
C ASP A 126 -0.26 -16.40 12.43
N ALA A 127 -0.97 -15.69 13.32
CA ALA A 127 -2.37 -15.88 13.70
C ALA A 127 -3.42 -15.56 12.59
N ARG A 128 -2.99 -15.39 11.34
CA ARG A 128 -3.85 -15.09 10.19
C ARG A 128 -4.89 -16.17 9.90
N PRO A 129 -6.15 -15.80 9.55
CA PRO A 129 -7.24 -16.75 9.39
C PRO A 129 -7.11 -17.69 8.18
N ARG A 130 -6.33 -17.31 7.15
CA ARG A 130 -6.10 -18.08 5.92
C ARG A 130 -7.43 -18.44 5.23
N ASP A 131 -8.34 -17.48 5.14
CA ASP A 131 -9.71 -17.70 4.65
C ASP A 131 -9.73 -17.95 3.15
N ARG A 132 -9.85 -19.23 2.79
CA ARG A 132 -9.85 -19.71 1.40
C ARG A 132 -11.04 -19.21 0.56
N ARG A 133 -12.04 -18.57 1.17
CA ARG A 133 -13.11 -17.90 0.44
C ARG A 133 -12.63 -16.59 -0.19
N VAL A 134 -11.67 -15.89 0.42
CA VAL A 134 -11.06 -14.68 -0.17
C VAL A 134 -10.27 -15.05 -1.44
N GLU A 135 -9.66 -16.23 -1.48
CA GLU A 135 -8.95 -16.77 -2.65
C GLU A 135 -9.84 -17.06 -3.87
N LYS A 136 -11.18 -17.15 -3.69
CA LYS A 136 -12.10 -17.75 -4.67
C LYS A 136 -13.40 -16.97 -4.93
N ASP A 137 -14.01 -16.39 -3.90
CA ASP A 137 -15.17 -15.51 -4.01
C ASP A 137 -14.68 -14.06 -3.96
N ARG A 138 -14.56 -13.45 -5.15
CA ARG A 138 -14.12 -12.05 -5.28
C ARG A 138 -15.11 -11.05 -4.67
N ALA A 139 -16.39 -11.42 -4.54
CA ALA A 139 -17.36 -10.60 -3.81
C ALA A 139 -17.17 -10.70 -2.28
N HIS A 140 -16.79 -11.87 -1.75
CA HIS A 140 -16.39 -12.04 -0.35
C HIS A 140 -15.09 -11.30 -0.03
N ALA A 141 -14.09 -11.42 -0.90
CA ALA A 141 -12.85 -10.64 -0.82
C ALA A 141 -13.13 -9.13 -0.73
N ARG A 142 -14.00 -8.61 -1.62
CA ARG A 142 -14.44 -7.20 -1.62
C ARG A 142 -15.17 -6.80 -0.32
N ARG A 143 -15.96 -7.69 0.28
CA ARG A 143 -16.63 -7.44 1.58
C ARG A 143 -15.62 -7.36 2.72
N HIS A 144 -14.67 -8.28 2.80
CA HIS A 144 -13.63 -8.26 3.83
C HIS A 144 -12.72 -7.02 3.71
N LEU A 145 -12.32 -6.64 2.49
CA LEU A 145 -11.52 -5.43 2.29
C LEU A 145 -12.26 -4.16 2.73
N ARG A 146 -13.55 -4.01 2.42
CA ARG A 146 -14.33 -2.84 2.88
C ARG A 146 -14.43 -2.76 4.41
N SER A 147 -14.65 -3.88 5.09
CA SER A 147 -14.65 -3.92 6.57
C SER A 147 -13.27 -3.58 7.17
N LEU A 148 -12.18 -3.98 6.50
CA LEU A 148 -10.82 -3.58 6.86
C LEU A 148 -10.57 -2.08 6.62
N MET A 149 -11.04 -1.51 5.50
CA MET A 149 -10.97 -0.06 5.22
C MET A 149 -11.74 0.76 6.24
N GLU A 150 -12.92 0.30 6.65
CA GLU A 150 -13.71 0.91 7.73
C GLU A 150 -12.89 0.92 9.04
N SER A 151 -12.34 -0.23 9.44
CA SER A 151 -11.45 -0.35 10.61
C SER A 151 -10.22 0.57 10.53
N ALA A 152 -9.57 0.64 9.36
CA ALA A 152 -8.39 1.47 9.11
C ALA A 152 -8.71 2.98 9.15
N SER A 153 -9.94 3.36 8.80
CA SER A 153 -10.39 4.75 8.87
C SER A 153 -10.44 5.26 10.32
N GLU A 154 -10.80 4.40 11.28
CA GLU A 154 -10.98 4.74 12.69
C GLU A 154 -9.67 4.84 13.50
N ILE A 155 -8.54 4.37 12.96
CA ILE A 155 -7.24 4.35 13.68
C ILE A 155 -6.86 5.76 14.16
N PRO A 156 -6.73 5.99 15.48
CA PRO A 156 -6.40 7.30 16.03
C PRO A 156 -4.95 7.71 15.72
N ALA A 157 -4.74 8.96 15.31
CA ALA A 157 -3.40 9.49 14.99
C ALA A 157 -2.36 9.32 16.12
N ARG A 158 -2.80 9.41 17.39
CA ARG A 158 -1.98 9.23 18.60
C ARG A 158 -1.47 7.78 18.78
N ASP A 159 -2.19 6.81 18.24
CA ASP A 159 -1.90 5.38 18.42
C ASP A 159 -0.73 4.93 17.52
N LEU A 160 -0.34 5.71 16.50
CA LEU A 160 0.82 5.41 15.66
C LEU A 160 2.13 5.27 16.44
N SER A 161 2.28 6.00 17.55
CA SER A 161 3.42 5.92 18.47
C SER A 161 3.23 4.91 19.62
N ARG A 162 2.11 4.17 19.67
CA ARG A 162 1.91 3.08 20.63
C ARG A 162 2.91 1.97 20.33
N GLY A 163 3.69 1.59 21.33
CA GLY A 163 4.54 0.40 21.29
C GLY A 163 3.69 -0.87 21.14
N VAL A 164 4.19 -1.83 20.37
CA VAL A 164 3.56 -3.14 20.15
C VAL A 164 4.61 -4.25 20.20
N ARG A 165 4.20 -5.46 20.59
CA ARG A 165 4.99 -6.69 20.39
C ARG A 165 4.56 -7.35 19.10
N VAL A 166 5.51 -7.61 18.21
CA VAL A 166 5.28 -8.25 16.92
C VAL A 166 5.66 -9.72 17.04
N ARG A 167 4.83 -10.63 16.54
CA ARG A 167 5.16 -12.06 16.36
C ARG A 167 5.12 -12.42 14.87
N CYS A 168 6.17 -13.08 14.37
CA CYS A 168 6.23 -13.54 12.98
C CYS A 168 7.19 -14.72 12.78
N ARG A 169 6.77 -15.73 12.01
CA ARG A 169 7.63 -16.82 11.55
C ARG A 169 8.46 -16.39 10.34
N VAL A 170 9.66 -15.89 10.63
CA VAL A 170 10.67 -15.51 9.62
C VAL A 170 11.65 -16.65 9.27
N SER A 171 11.37 -17.89 9.69
CA SER A 171 12.26 -19.04 9.48
C SER A 171 11.51 -20.36 9.31
N ASN A 172 12.06 -21.23 8.46
CA ASN A 172 11.60 -22.61 8.26
C ASN A 172 12.16 -23.60 9.30
N HIS A 173 13.04 -23.15 10.21
CA HIS A 173 13.53 -24.01 11.30
C HIS A 173 12.42 -24.32 12.32
N PRO A 174 12.41 -25.52 12.92
CA PRO A 174 11.47 -25.86 13.99
C PRO A 174 11.76 -25.03 15.24
N GLY A 175 10.70 -24.58 15.91
CA GLY A 175 10.79 -23.70 17.09
C GLY A 175 9.64 -22.68 17.15
N PRO A 176 9.59 -21.85 18.19
CA PRO A 176 8.66 -20.73 18.28
C PRO A 176 8.94 -19.70 17.17
N SER A 177 7.96 -18.83 16.92
CA SER A 177 8.13 -17.69 16.01
C SER A 177 9.00 -16.61 16.65
N GLY A 178 9.58 -15.72 15.83
CA GLY A 178 10.35 -14.59 16.34
C GLY A 178 9.43 -13.54 16.97
N GLU A 179 9.87 -12.94 18.07
CA GLU A 179 9.19 -11.81 18.72
C GLU A 179 10.11 -10.61 18.87
N VAL A 180 9.61 -9.42 18.55
CA VAL A 180 10.34 -8.14 18.64
C VAL A 180 9.42 -7.01 19.11
N GLU A 181 10.00 -5.92 19.61
CA GLU A 181 9.29 -4.67 19.88
C GLU A 181 9.23 -3.79 18.63
N SER A 182 8.12 -3.09 18.43
CA SER A 182 7.92 -2.10 17.35
C SER A 182 6.89 -1.05 17.77
N THR A 183 6.39 -0.25 16.82
CA THR A 183 5.24 0.66 17.02
C THR A 183 4.14 0.39 15.99
N LEU A 184 2.89 0.68 16.32
CA LEU A 184 1.76 0.50 15.40
C LEU A 184 2.01 1.19 14.04
N GLY A 185 2.54 2.42 14.04
CA GLY A 185 2.86 3.14 12.81
C GLY A 185 3.94 2.45 11.98
N ARG A 186 4.92 1.78 12.61
CA ARG A 186 5.96 1.00 11.92
C ARG A 186 5.40 -0.27 11.30
N GLU A 187 4.45 -0.94 11.96
CA GLU A 187 3.82 -2.17 11.46
C GLU A 187 2.79 -1.90 10.36
N LEU A 188 2.06 -0.79 10.43
CA LEU A 188 1.25 -0.30 9.31
C LEU A 188 2.13 0.02 8.09
N MET A 189 3.30 0.63 8.29
CA MET A 189 4.29 0.84 7.22
C MET A 189 4.88 -0.46 6.67
N TYR A 190 5.03 -1.51 7.49
CA TYR A 190 5.44 -2.83 7.02
C TYR A 190 4.36 -3.47 6.16
N ALA A 191 3.10 -3.51 6.62
CA ALA A 191 1.98 -4.06 5.87
C ALA A 191 1.78 -3.35 4.52
N MET A 192 1.86 -2.01 4.48
CA MET A 192 1.82 -1.24 3.22
C MET A 192 2.97 -1.61 2.26
N ALA A 193 4.21 -1.68 2.75
CA ALA A 193 5.36 -2.02 1.91
C ALA A 193 5.26 -3.47 1.36
N HIS A 194 4.74 -4.38 2.17
CA HIS A 194 4.49 -5.78 1.80
C HIS A 194 3.38 -5.91 0.75
N ALA A 195 2.26 -5.19 0.93
CA ALA A 195 1.19 -5.12 -0.06
C ALA A 195 1.69 -4.54 -1.38
N ILE A 196 2.44 -3.43 -1.37
CA ILE A 196 3.05 -2.82 -2.58
C ILE A 196 3.92 -3.83 -3.36
N HIS A 197 4.69 -4.68 -2.68
CA HIS A 197 5.44 -5.75 -3.33
C HIS A 197 4.54 -6.76 -4.05
N HIS A 198 3.45 -7.20 -3.41
CA HIS A 198 2.49 -8.10 -4.02
C HIS A 198 1.58 -7.43 -5.08
N HIS A 199 1.36 -6.12 -5.01
CA HIS A 199 0.67 -5.36 -6.06
C HIS A 199 1.49 -5.36 -7.35
N ALA A 200 2.83 -5.28 -7.25
CA ALA A 200 3.71 -5.47 -8.40
C ALA A 200 3.66 -6.90 -8.96
N LEU A 201 3.63 -7.94 -8.11
CA LEU A 201 3.48 -9.33 -8.55
C LEU A 201 2.13 -9.58 -9.23
N MET A 202 1.01 -9.15 -8.62
CA MET A 202 -0.32 -9.24 -9.23
C MET A 202 -0.39 -8.47 -10.56
N ALA A 203 0.28 -7.31 -10.67
CA ALA A 203 0.35 -6.58 -11.94
C ALA A 203 1.15 -7.29 -13.03
N VAL A 204 2.20 -8.06 -12.67
CA VAL A 204 2.90 -8.95 -13.61
C VAL A 204 2.01 -10.13 -14.02
N MET A 205 1.30 -10.74 -13.06
CA MET A 205 0.35 -11.84 -13.33
C MET A 205 -0.75 -11.41 -14.30
N CYS A 206 -1.45 -10.28 -14.04
CA CYS A 206 -2.47 -9.74 -14.95
C CYS A 206 -1.92 -9.53 -16.37
N ARG A 207 -0.74 -8.92 -16.51
CA ARG A 207 -0.10 -8.71 -17.80
C ARG A 207 0.29 -10.02 -18.50
N SER A 208 0.68 -11.05 -17.76
CA SER A 208 0.96 -12.39 -18.31
C SER A 208 -0.31 -13.12 -18.80
N LEU A 209 -1.48 -12.76 -18.24
CA LEU A 209 -2.80 -13.23 -18.67
C LEU A 209 -3.45 -12.32 -19.74
N GLY A 210 -2.71 -11.37 -20.30
CA GLY A 210 -3.20 -10.44 -21.34
C GLY A 210 -4.07 -9.28 -20.81
N VAL A 211 -4.13 -9.07 -19.49
CA VAL A 211 -4.94 -8.02 -18.86
C VAL A 211 -4.11 -6.75 -18.68
N ASP A 212 -4.46 -5.70 -19.44
CA ASP A 212 -3.85 -4.38 -19.29
C ASP A 212 -4.46 -3.61 -18.11
N LEU A 213 -3.62 -3.40 -17.09
CA LEU A 213 -3.99 -2.63 -15.90
C LEU A 213 -3.71 -1.13 -16.09
N PRO A 214 -4.53 -0.24 -15.49
CA PRO A 214 -4.31 1.21 -15.51
C PRO A 214 -2.89 1.63 -15.12
N GLU A 215 -2.40 2.73 -15.70
CA GLU A 215 -1.08 3.25 -15.36
C GLU A 215 -0.95 3.59 -13.87
N GLY A 216 0.20 3.25 -13.29
CA GLY A 216 0.46 3.36 -11.85
C GLY A 216 -0.01 2.16 -11.02
N LEU A 217 -0.98 1.35 -11.49
CA LEU A 217 -1.44 0.17 -10.76
C LEU A 217 -0.28 -0.86 -10.62
N GLY A 218 -0.02 -1.31 -9.39
CA GLY A 218 1.10 -2.20 -9.09
C GLY A 218 2.48 -1.56 -9.01
N MET A 219 2.61 -0.23 -9.13
CA MET A 219 3.88 0.47 -8.91
C MET A 219 3.98 1.06 -7.50
N ALA A 220 5.18 1.00 -6.90
CA ALA A 220 5.43 1.66 -5.62
C ALA A 220 5.31 3.19 -5.76
N PRO A 221 4.75 3.92 -4.77
CA PRO A 221 4.60 5.38 -4.86
C PRO A 221 5.92 6.14 -5.09
N SER A 222 7.04 5.61 -4.60
CA SER A 222 8.39 6.15 -4.87
C SER A 222 8.82 5.96 -6.33
N THR A 223 8.46 4.85 -6.97
CA THR A 223 8.69 4.61 -8.41
C THR A 223 7.83 5.54 -9.27
N VAL A 224 6.58 5.80 -8.86
CA VAL A 224 5.71 6.78 -9.54
C VAL A 224 6.29 8.19 -9.40
N ALA A 225 6.66 8.59 -8.18
CA ALA A 225 7.25 9.92 -7.92
C ALA A 225 8.59 10.14 -8.68
N HIS A 226 9.40 9.11 -8.87
CA HIS A 226 10.64 9.21 -9.65
C HIS A 226 10.40 9.32 -11.17
N ARG A 227 9.27 8.82 -11.70
CA ARG A 227 8.92 8.92 -13.12
C ARG A 227 8.18 10.21 -13.50
N GLY A 228 7.62 10.92 -12.51
CA GLY A 228 6.84 12.15 -12.70
C GLY A 228 7.57 13.43 -12.33
N GLY A 229 8.91 13.47 -12.38
CA GLY A 229 9.75 14.62 -12.02
C GLY A 229 11.01 14.72 -12.87
#